data_AF-K7ZC69-F1
#
_entry.id   AF-K7ZC69-F1
#
_cell.length_a   1.000
_cell.length_b   1.000
_cell.length_c   1.000
_cell.angle_alpha   90.00
_cell.angle_beta   90.00
_cell.angle_gamma   90.00
#
_symmetry.space_group_name_H-M   'P 1'
#
loop_
_entity.id
_entity.type
_entity.pdbx_description
1 polymer ?
#
loop_
_entity_poly.entity_id
_entity_poly.type
_entity_poly.pdbx_seq_one_letter_code
_entity_poly.pdbx_strand_id
1 'polypeptide(L)'
;MARLIFSVLSMILASGAAHADITLNKVIDGSVAYCDSSRGTPEAKAKVVQLSLINASSSDEEQQTTLRVAMVKCQNSQWVLDSAPTRESYVAPNGANVEITYSNYEMLLVNKHSEVLLQTDLEHLNQGGVQEQSVSFFKTREVPQDVDVLIRTRKHVKADNGVEYSETVTFGSFRIRLN
;
A
#
# COMPACT_ATOMS: atom_id res chain seq x y z
N MET A 1 41.34 42.93 36.28
CA MET A 1 39.90 42.79 36.58
C MET A 1 39.20 42.32 35.32
N ALA A 2 38.60 41.13 35.39
CA ALA A 2 38.14 40.35 34.25
C ALA A 2 36.81 40.90 33.67
N ARG A 3 36.74 40.98 32.34
CA ARG A 3 35.49 41.23 31.59
C ARG A 3 34.69 39.93 31.53
N LEU A 4 33.48 39.94 32.09
CA LEU A 4 32.48 38.88 31.93
C LEU A 4 31.86 38.99 30.53
N ILE A 5 32.15 38.02 29.66
CA ILE A 5 31.46 37.82 28.40
C ILE A 5 30.24 36.94 28.70
N PHE A 6 29.04 37.50 28.56
CA PHE A 6 27.80 36.75 28.56
C PHE A 6 27.72 35.92 27.27
N SER A 7 27.98 34.62 27.36
CA SER A 7 27.73 33.66 26.29
C SER A 7 26.26 33.24 26.35
N VAL A 8 25.45 33.76 25.43
CA VAL A 8 24.08 33.27 25.19
C VAL A 8 24.21 31.90 24.52
N LEU A 9 24.09 30.85 25.32
CA LEU A 9 23.99 29.47 24.84
C LEU A 9 22.58 29.25 24.31
N SER A 10 22.36 29.57 23.03
CA SER A 10 21.16 29.19 22.30
C SER A 10 21.13 27.66 22.17
N MET A 11 20.35 27.02 23.04
CA MET A 11 19.90 25.64 22.83
C MET A 11 19.10 25.60 21.53
N ILE A 12 19.76 25.15 20.47
CA ILE A 12 19.09 24.66 19.28
C ILE A 12 18.36 23.39 19.73
N LEU A 13 17.06 23.54 20.01
CA LEU A 13 16.13 22.44 20.07
C LEU A 13 16.17 21.78 18.69
N ALA A 14 16.99 20.73 18.57
CA ALA A 14 16.89 19.79 17.48
C ALA A 14 15.54 19.08 17.64
N SER A 15 14.51 19.67 17.05
CA SER A 15 13.30 18.96 16.66
C SER A 15 13.74 17.87 15.69
N GLY A 16 14.04 16.70 16.25
CA GLY A 16 14.17 15.47 15.49
C GLY A 16 12.83 15.20 14.85
N ALA A 17 12.64 15.69 13.62
CA ALA A 17 11.66 15.16 12.72
C ALA A 17 12.07 13.70 12.49
N ALA A 18 11.44 12.79 13.22
CA ALA A 18 11.44 11.38 12.91
C ALA A 18 10.84 11.28 11.50
N HIS A 19 11.71 11.21 10.49
CA HIS A 19 11.31 10.86 9.15
C HIS A 19 10.80 9.42 9.22
N ALA A 20 9.48 9.24 9.10
CA ALA A 20 8.92 7.92 8.86
C ALA A 20 9.62 7.36 7.62
N ASP A 21 10.32 6.23 7.77
CA ASP A 21 10.96 5.54 6.66
C ASP A 21 9.88 5.11 5.66
N ILE A 22 9.79 5.87 4.56
CA ILE A 22 8.77 5.69 3.52
C ILE A 22 9.10 4.41 2.76
N THR A 23 8.58 3.28 3.25
CA THR A 23 8.73 2.02 2.53
C THR A 23 7.71 1.96 1.39
N LEU A 24 8.16 2.33 0.18
CA LEU A 24 7.42 2.23 -1.09
C LEU A 24 7.26 0.77 -1.51
N ASN A 25 6.43 0.01 -0.82
CA ASN A 25 6.19 -1.38 -1.15
C ASN A 25 5.24 -1.49 -2.34
N LYS A 26 5.59 -2.38 -3.27
CA LYS A 26 4.76 -2.79 -4.39
C LYS A 26 4.55 -4.27 -4.27
N VAL A 27 3.32 -4.75 -4.41
CA VAL A 27 2.99 -6.13 -4.03
C VAL A 27 2.07 -6.79 -5.05
N ILE A 28 2.35 -8.06 -5.33
CA ILE A 28 1.55 -9.00 -6.13
C ILE A 28 1.19 -10.15 -5.20
N ASP A 29 -0.09 -10.32 -4.89
CA ASP A 29 -0.58 -11.46 -4.10
C ASP A 29 0.25 -11.73 -2.83
N GLY A 30 0.58 -10.66 -2.09
CA GLY A 30 1.38 -10.74 -0.86
C GLY A 30 2.90 -10.71 -1.03
N SER A 31 3.42 -10.81 -2.25
CA SER A 31 4.87 -10.81 -2.53
C SER A 31 5.38 -9.47 -3.07
N VAL A 32 6.53 -9.00 -2.57
CA VAL A 32 7.16 -7.76 -3.05
C VAL A 32 7.52 -7.88 -4.53
N ALA A 33 7.09 -6.89 -5.32
CA ALA A 33 7.32 -6.80 -6.75
C ALA A 33 8.42 -5.78 -7.07
N TYR A 34 9.34 -6.17 -7.94
CA TYR A 34 10.39 -5.31 -8.49
C TYR A 34 10.09 -5.00 -9.95
N CYS A 35 10.48 -3.83 -10.45
CA CYS A 35 10.41 -3.50 -11.88
C CYS A 35 11.83 -3.22 -12.38
N ASP A 36 12.67 -4.23 -12.24
CA ASP A 36 14.06 -4.21 -12.69
C ASP A 36 14.46 -5.63 -13.08
N SER A 37 15.02 -5.77 -14.28
CA SER A 37 15.62 -7.00 -14.79
C SER A 37 16.56 -7.70 -13.81
N SER A 38 17.28 -6.97 -12.95
CA SER A 38 18.25 -7.55 -12.01
C SER A 38 17.61 -8.27 -10.81
N ARG A 39 16.36 -7.92 -10.47
CA ARG A 39 15.61 -8.45 -9.31
C ARG A 39 14.36 -9.23 -9.71
N GLY A 40 14.14 -9.39 -11.01
CA GLY A 40 12.92 -9.92 -11.59
C GLY A 40 11.94 -8.80 -11.97
N THR A 41 11.28 -9.02 -13.11
CA THR A 41 10.18 -8.17 -13.58
C THR A 41 8.89 -8.98 -13.50
N PRO A 42 7.77 -8.40 -13.06
CA PRO A 42 6.50 -9.10 -13.05
C PRO A 42 6.11 -9.39 -14.50
N GLU A 43 5.26 -10.40 -14.69
CA GLU A 43 4.64 -10.59 -15.99
C GLU A 43 3.91 -9.32 -16.39
N ALA A 44 3.93 -8.97 -17.68
CA ALA A 44 3.33 -7.73 -18.18
C ALA A 44 1.84 -7.57 -17.85
N LYS A 45 1.15 -8.69 -17.60
CA LYS A 45 -0.26 -8.75 -17.22
C LYS A 45 -0.51 -8.68 -15.71
N ALA A 46 0.51 -8.85 -14.87
CA ALA A 46 0.34 -8.95 -13.42
C ALA A 46 -0.16 -7.64 -12.82
N LYS A 47 -1.20 -7.73 -11.97
CA LYS A 47 -1.66 -6.62 -11.13
C LYS A 47 -0.72 -6.37 -9.95
N VAL A 48 -0.25 -5.13 -9.84
CA VAL A 48 0.60 -4.67 -8.75
C VAL A 48 -0.09 -3.49 -8.05
N VAL A 49 -0.17 -3.57 -6.72
CA VAL A 49 -0.59 -2.43 -5.91
C VAL A 49 0.64 -1.68 -5.43
N GLN A 50 0.67 -0.37 -5.63
CA GLN A 50 1.61 0.55 -5.00
C GLN A 50 0.92 1.27 -3.84
N LEU A 51 1.50 1.13 -2.65
CA LEU A 51 1.16 1.95 -1.49
C LEU A 51 2.28 2.97 -1.25
N SER A 52 1.92 4.22 -0.94
CA SER A 52 2.88 5.27 -0.62
C SER A 52 2.39 6.10 0.54
N LEU A 53 3.25 6.35 1.53
CA LEU A 53 2.97 7.27 2.62
C LEU A 53 3.17 8.70 2.11
N ILE A 54 2.11 9.52 2.10
CA ILE A 54 2.20 10.94 1.72
C ILE A 54 2.64 11.77 2.92
N ASN A 55 1.92 11.61 4.04
CA ASN A 55 2.23 12.30 5.29
C ASN A 55 1.83 11.42 6.48
N ALA A 56 2.45 11.71 7.61
CA ALA A 56 2.10 11.17 8.90
C ALA A 56 2.22 12.30 9.93
N SER A 57 1.21 12.45 10.77
CA SER A 57 1.19 13.34 11.91
C SER A 57 0.76 12.57 13.15
N SER A 58 1.41 12.88 14.26
CA SER A 58 1.31 12.09 15.48
C SER A 58 1.15 13.01 16.68
N SER A 59 0.18 12.72 17.55
CA SER A 59 0.03 13.31 18.88
C SER A 59 0.14 12.23 19.96
N ASP A 60 0.00 12.57 21.24
CA ASP A 60 0.05 11.58 22.32
C ASP A 60 -1.12 10.57 22.24
N GLU A 61 -2.27 10.98 21.69
CA GLU A 61 -3.51 10.19 21.69
C GLU A 61 -3.92 9.69 20.30
N GLU A 62 -3.47 10.34 19.22
CA GLU A 62 -3.96 10.07 17.87
C GLU A 62 -2.80 10.02 16.85
N GLN A 63 -2.96 9.14 15.88
CA GLN A 63 -2.14 9.12 14.68
C GLN A 63 -3.02 9.37 13.47
N GLN A 64 -2.60 10.32 12.64
CA GLN A 64 -3.17 10.54 11.33
C GLN A 64 -2.12 10.27 10.26
N THR A 65 -2.52 9.52 9.23
CA THR A 65 -1.63 9.12 8.13
C THR A 65 -2.39 9.25 6.83
N THR A 66 -1.80 9.90 5.82
CA THR A 66 -2.36 9.92 4.46
C THR A 66 -1.59 8.97 3.58
N LEU A 67 -2.32 8.02 3.01
CA LEU A 67 -1.81 6.99 2.11
C LEU A 67 -2.25 7.30 0.69
N ARG A 68 -1.37 7.03 -0.27
CA ARG A 68 -1.70 6.96 -1.69
C ARG A 68 -1.68 5.50 -2.12
N VAL A 69 -2.79 5.04 -2.66
CA VAL A 69 -2.95 3.71 -3.26
C VAL A 69 -3.10 3.87 -4.78
N ALA A 70 -2.38 3.08 -5.54
CA ALA A 70 -2.49 3.05 -7.00
C ALA A 70 -2.28 1.64 -7.54
N MET A 71 -2.99 1.30 -8.61
CA MET A 71 -2.69 0.11 -9.42
C MET A 71 -1.61 0.49 -10.43
N VAL A 72 -0.54 -0.30 -10.49
CA VAL A 72 0.62 -0.05 -11.35
C VAL A 72 1.00 -1.29 -12.14
N LYS A 73 1.72 -1.08 -13.24
CA LYS A 73 2.36 -2.13 -14.04
C LYS A 73 3.80 -1.75 -14.33
N CYS A 74 4.62 -2.78 -14.55
CA CYS A 74 6.01 -2.58 -14.96
C CYS A 74 6.08 -2.42 -16.48
N GLN A 75 6.56 -1.28 -16.95
CA GLN A 75 6.77 -0.99 -18.38
C GLN A 75 8.14 -0.34 -18.55
N ASN A 76 9.01 -0.91 -19.40
CA ASN A 76 10.36 -0.40 -19.66
C ASN A 76 11.18 -0.16 -18.37
N SER A 77 11.11 -1.09 -17.42
CA SER A 77 11.76 -0.97 -16.10
C SER A 77 11.29 0.24 -15.27
N GLN A 78 10.09 0.74 -15.55
CA GLN A 78 9.44 1.80 -14.79
C GLN A 78 8.04 1.40 -14.36
N TRP A 79 7.65 1.87 -13.17
CA TRP A 79 6.29 1.72 -12.69
C TRP A 79 5.41 2.81 -13.30
N VAL A 80 4.38 2.39 -14.01
CA VAL A 80 3.37 3.27 -14.61
C VAL A 80 1.98 2.87 -14.11
N LEU A 81 1.03 3.79 -14.12
CA LEU A 81 -0.35 3.48 -13.75
C LEU A 81 -0.92 2.39 -14.66
N ASP A 82 -1.65 1.45 -14.08
CA ASP A 82 -2.39 0.47 -14.85
C ASP A 82 -3.68 1.09 -15.36
N SER A 83 -3.80 1.19 -16.69
CA SER A 83 -4.98 1.69 -17.39
C SER A 83 -6.14 0.67 -17.43
N ALA A 84 -5.89 -0.59 -17.08
CA ALA A 84 -6.90 -1.66 -17.07
C ALA A 84 -6.80 -2.49 -15.77
N PRO A 85 -6.96 -1.87 -14.59
CA PRO A 85 -6.71 -2.53 -13.31
C PRO A 85 -7.73 -3.64 -13.00
N THR A 86 -8.92 -3.57 -13.58
CA THR A 86 -10.03 -4.49 -13.28
C THR A 86 -10.03 -5.75 -14.13
N ARG A 87 -9.13 -5.90 -15.12
CA ARG A 87 -9.17 -7.05 -16.03
C ARG A 87 -7.78 -7.56 -16.39
N GLU A 88 -7.67 -8.88 -16.49
CA GLU A 88 -6.56 -9.60 -17.12
C GLU A 88 -7.09 -10.71 -18.01
N SER A 89 -6.32 -11.08 -19.02
CA SER A 89 -6.61 -12.25 -19.84
C SER A 89 -5.32 -12.97 -20.21
N TYR A 90 -5.34 -14.31 -20.21
CA TYR A 90 -4.21 -15.12 -20.67
C TYR A 90 -4.66 -16.49 -21.16
N VAL A 91 -3.77 -17.17 -21.88
CA VAL A 91 -3.95 -18.58 -22.27
C VAL A 91 -3.27 -19.44 -21.23
N ALA A 92 -4.03 -20.29 -20.55
CA ALA A 92 -3.48 -21.25 -19.58
C ALA A 92 -2.66 -22.35 -20.30
N PRO A 93 -1.78 -23.09 -19.59
CA PRO A 93 -0.96 -24.14 -20.21
C PRO A 93 -1.74 -25.24 -20.93
N ASN A 94 -3.01 -25.45 -20.57
CA ASN A 94 -3.92 -26.38 -21.23
C ASN A 94 -4.62 -25.80 -22.48
N GLY A 95 -4.26 -24.59 -22.91
CA GLY A 95 -4.82 -23.91 -24.08
C GLY A 95 -6.14 -23.16 -23.84
N ALA A 96 -6.72 -23.21 -22.64
CA ALA A 96 -7.95 -22.46 -22.34
C ALA A 96 -7.65 -20.96 -22.21
N ASN A 97 -8.50 -20.11 -22.80
CA ASN A 97 -8.47 -18.69 -22.48
C ASN A 97 -9.07 -18.49 -21.10
N VAL A 98 -8.40 -17.68 -20.28
CA VAL A 98 -8.80 -17.30 -18.94
C VAL A 98 -8.99 -15.80 -18.91
N GLU A 99 -10.15 -15.35 -18.47
CA GLU A 99 -10.45 -13.96 -18.14
C GLU A 99 -10.54 -13.82 -16.61
N ILE A 100 -9.82 -12.85 -16.07
CA ILE A 100 -9.88 -12.48 -14.66
C ILE A 100 -10.45 -11.07 -14.57
N THR A 101 -11.47 -10.89 -13.74
CA THR A 101 -12.03 -9.58 -13.41
C THR A 101 -11.84 -9.28 -11.92
N TYR A 102 -11.39 -8.08 -11.60
CA TYR A 102 -11.23 -7.58 -10.24
C TYR A 102 -12.28 -6.51 -9.95
N SER A 103 -12.81 -6.50 -8.73
CA SER A 103 -13.87 -5.59 -8.28
C SER A 103 -13.79 -5.34 -6.79
N ASN A 104 -14.43 -4.27 -6.31
CA ASN A 104 -14.52 -3.96 -4.88
C ASN A 104 -13.14 -3.90 -4.21
N TYR A 105 -12.24 -3.08 -4.77
CA TYR A 105 -10.99 -2.78 -4.07
C TYR A 105 -11.31 -2.09 -2.75
N GLU A 106 -10.70 -2.57 -1.68
CA GLU A 106 -10.87 -2.01 -0.35
C GLU A 106 -9.52 -1.98 0.37
N MET A 107 -9.39 -1.00 1.25
CA MET A 107 -8.32 -0.89 2.22
C MET A 107 -8.84 -1.27 3.59
N LEU A 108 -8.13 -2.18 4.25
CA LEU A 108 -8.33 -2.46 5.67
C LEU A 108 -7.16 -1.95 6.48
N LEU A 109 -7.46 -1.31 7.60
CA LEU A 109 -6.49 -1.08 8.66
C LEU A 109 -6.71 -2.13 9.73
N VAL A 110 -5.68 -2.91 10.04
CA VAL A 110 -5.78 -3.98 11.05
C VAL A 110 -4.73 -3.80 12.15
N ASN A 111 -5.09 -4.18 13.37
CA ASN A 111 -4.16 -4.19 14.49
C ASN A 111 -3.32 -5.49 14.51
N LYS A 112 -2.41 -5.61 15.49
CA LYS A 112 -1.56 -6.79 15.70
C LYS A 112 -2.32 -8.10 15.96
N HIS A 113 -3.60 -8.03 16.31
CA HIS A 113 -4.48 -9.18 16.54
C HIS A 113 -5.33 -9.51 15.30
N SER A 114 -5.05 -8.87 14.16
CA SER A 114 -5.81 -9.01 12.91
C SER A 114 -7.26 -8.54 13.02
N GLU A 115 -7.57 -7.67 13.99
CA GLU A 115 -8.88 -7.03 14.10
C GLU A 115 -8.94 -5.83 13.16
N VAL A 116 -10.04 -5.69 12.42
CA VAL A 116 -10.27 -4.58 11.50
C VAL A 116 -10.63 -3.33 12.29
N LEU A 117 -9.76 -2.34 12.25
CA LEU A 117 -9.96 -1.02 12.85
C LEU A 117 -10.72 -0.08 11.91
N LEU A 118 -10.43 -0.18 10.61
CA LEU A 118 -11.04 0.64 9.57
C LEU A 118 -11.16 -0.18 8.28
N GLN A 119 -12.26 0.02 7.56
CA GLN A 119 -12.46 -0.48 6.20
C GLN A 119 -12.85 0.70 5.31
N THR A 120 -12.26 0.79 4.12
CA THR A 120 -12.51 1.89 3.19
C THR A 120 -12.50 1.41 1.75
N ASP A 121 -13.51 1.80 0.99
CA ASP A 121 -13.62 1.46 -0.43
C ASP A 121 -12.64 2.30 -1.27
N LEU A 122 -11.96 1.63 -2.20
CA LEU A 122 -10.98 2.21 -3.10
C LEU A 122 -11.55 2.33 -4.53
N GLU A 123 -12.70 3.00 -4.66
CA GLU A 123 -13.47 3.06 -5.90
C GLU A 123 -12.67 3.56 -7.11
N HIS A 124 -11.76 4.51 -6.90
CA HIS A 124 -10.96 5.09 -7.98
C HIS A 124 -9.99 4.07 -8.60
N LEU A 125 -9.60 3.02 -7.85
CA LEU A 125 -8.76 1.96 -8.39
C LEU A 125 -9.48 1.12 -9.44
N ASN A 126 -10.83 1.03 -9.41
CA ASN A 126 -11.59 0.36 -10.47
C ASN A 126 -11.47 1.07 -11.83
N GLN A 127 -11.08 2.35 -11.83
CA GLN A 127 -11.06 3.22 -13.01
C GLN A 127 -9.63 3.48 -13.54
N GLY A 128 -8.61 2.81 -13.01
CA GLY A 128 -7.20 3.09 -13.32
C GLY A 128 -6.67 4.35 -12.63
N GLY A 129 -7.42 4.85 -11.65
CA GLY A 129 -7.09 6.04 -10.90
C GLY A 129 -6.10 5.81 -9.76
N VAL A 130 -5.71 6.92 -9.15
CA VAL A 130 -4.99 6.97 -7.88
C VAL A 130 -5.99 7.36 -6.81
N GLN A 131 -5.94 6.70 -5.65
CA GLN A 131 -6.74 7.09 -4.49
C GLN A 131 -5.84 7.54 -3.35
N GLU A 132 -6.10 8.74 -2.84
CA GLU A 132 -5.50 9.22 -1.61
C GLU A 132 -6.50 9.03 -0.49
N GLN A 133 -6.06 8.38 0.59
CA GLN A 133 -6.89 8.08 1.74
C GLN A 133 -6.17 8.51 3.01
N SER A 134 -6.77 9.46 3.72
CA SER A 134 -6.38 9.76 5.08
C SER A 134 -7.03 8.75 6.02
N VAL A 135 -6.22 8.13 6.86
CA VAL A 135 -6.64 7.25 7.95
C VAL A 135 -6.23 7.88 9.26
N SER A 136 -7.13 7.87 10.24
CA SER A 136 -6.84 8.28 11.60
C SER A 136 -7.17 7.15 12.56
N PHE A 137 -6.33 6.95 13.57
CA PHE A 137 -6.56 5.96 14.60
C PHE A 137 -5.96 6.42 15.94
N PHE A 138 -6.66 6.07 17.02
CA PHE A 138 -6.20 6.38 18.38
C PHE A 138 -5.04 5.48 18.78
N LYS A 139 -4.02 6.09 19.38
CA LYS A 139 -2.92 5.38 20.02
C LYS A 139 -3.44 4.77 21.32
N THR A 140 -3.40 3.45 21.40
CA THR A 140 -3.73 2.73 22.63
C THR A 140 -2.50 1.94 23.09
N ARG A 141 -2.52 1.42 24.33
CA ARG A 141 -1.50 0.47 24.78
C ARG A 141 -1.39 -0.77 23.87
N GLU A 142 -2.46 -1.09 23.14
CA GLU A 142 -2.54 -2.24 22.24
C GLU A 142 -2.12 -1.91 20.80
N VAL A 143 -2.30 -0.65 20.37
CA VAL A 143 -1.86 -0.06 19.09
C VAL A 143 -0.80 1.02 19.34
N PRO A 144 0.37 0.69 19.93
CA PRO A 144 1.34 1.71 20.26
C PRO A 144 2.10 2.23 19.03
N GLN A 145 2.38 1.38 18.03
CA GLN A 145 3.35 1.71 16.95
C GLN A 145 3.15 0.99 15.61
N ASP A 146 2.36 -0.10 15.55
CA ASP A 146 2.25 -0.95 14.36
C ASP A 146 0.78 -1.18 13.96
N VAL A 147 0.39 -0.67 12.80
CA VAL A 147 -0.85 -1.06 12.09
C VAL A 147 -0.49 -1.63 10.75
N ASP A 148 -1.20 -2.69 10.35
CA ASP A 148 -1.04 -3.28 9.03
C ASP A 148 -2.16 -2.76 8.12
N VAL A 149 -1.80 -2.29 6.94
CA VAL A 149 -2.74 -1.92 5.88
C VAL A 149 -2.86 -3.10 4.92
N LEU A 150 -4.05 -3.61 4.70
CA LEU A 150 -4.33 -4.65 3.71
C LEU A 150 -5.09 -4.05 2.54
N ILE A 151 -4.70 -4.41 1.32
CA ILE A 151 -5.48 -4.07 0.11
C ILE A 151 -6.11 -5.34 -0.41
N ARG A 152 -7.44 -5.42 -0.38
CA ARG A 152 -8.20 -6.58 -0.85
C ARG A 152 -9.03 -6.25 -2.07
N THR A 153 -9.38 -7.27 -2.84
CA THR A 153 -10.33 -7.17 -3.94
C THR A 153 -11.06 -8.49 -4.11
N ARG A 154 -12.21 -8.46 -4.79
CA ARG A 154 -12.89 -9.64 -5.27
C ARG A 154 -12.40 -9.97 -6.69
N LYS A 155 -11.77 -11.13 -6.82
CA LYS A 155 -11.30 -11.72 -8.06
C LYS A 155 -12.35 -12.69 -8.58
N HIS A 156 -12.77 -12.52 -9.82
CA HIS A 156 -13.63 -13.45 -10.56
C HIS A 156 -12.83 -14.04 -11.71
N VAL A 157 -12.83 -15.36 -11.83
CA VAL A 157 -12.10 -16.09 -12.86
C VAL A 157 -13.10 -16.86 -13.71
N LYS A 158 -12.98 -16.72 -15.03
CA LYS A 158 -13.77 -17.46 -16.01
C LYS A 158 -12.85 -18.00 -17.10
N ALA A 159 -12.98 -19.28 -17.42
CA ALA A 159 -12.21 -19.92 -18.48
C ALA A 159 -13.11 -20.64 -19.49
N ASP A 160 -12.65 -20.73 -20.73
CA ASP A 160 -13.41 -21.33 -21.85
C ASP A 160 -13.74 -22.82 -21.64
N ASN A 161 -12.98 -23.51 -20.79
CA ASN A 161 -13.21 -24.90 -20.43
C ASN A 161 -14.30 -25.10 -19.37
N GLY A 162 -15.06 -24.06 -19.03
CA GLY A 162 -16.16 -24.09 -18.08
C GLY A 162 -15.77 -23.90 -16.61
N VAL A 163 -14.50 -23.63 -16.31
CA VAL A 163 -14.07 -23.26 -14.96
C VAL A 163 -14.50 -21.83 -14.69
N GLU A 164 -15.28 -21.64 -13.62
CA GLU A 164 -15.71 -20.33 -13.14
C GLU A 164 -15.71 -20.31 -11.61
N TYR A 165 -15.04 -19.33 -11.01
CA TYR A 165 -15.06 -19.16 -9.56
C TYR A 165 -14.78 -17.71 -9.16
N SER A 166 -15.09 -17.38 -7.91
CA SER A 166 -14.76 -16.09 -7.32
C SER A 166 -14.09 -16.27 -5.97
N GLU A 167 -13.10 -15.44 -5.69
CA GLU A 167 -12.36 -15.45 -4.42
C GLU A 167 -12.04 -14.01 -3.99
N THR A 168 -11.82 -13.81 -2.70
CA THR A 168 -11.23 -12.57 -2.19
C THR A 168 -9.72 -12.77 -2.13
N VAL A 169 -8.98 -11.87 -2.76
CA VAL A 169 -7.51 -11.87 -2.74
C VAL A 169 -6.99 -10.63 -2.04
N THR A 170 -5.84 -10.78 -1.37
CA THR A 170 -5.15 -9.68 -0.70
C THR A 170 -3.87 -9.41 -1.46
N PHE A 171 -3.75 -8.22 -2.05
CA PHE A 171 -2.56 -7.86 -2.81
C PHE A 171 -1.33 -7.69 -1.94
N GLY A 172 -1.49 -7.39 -0.66
CA GLY A 172 -0.39 -7.29 0.29
C GLY A 172 -0.81 -6.80 1.67
N SER A 173 0.13 -6.93 2.62
CA SER A 173 0.07 -6.31 3.94
C SER A 173 1.22 -5.31 4.07
N PHE A 174 0.90 -4.10 4.48
CA PHE A 174 1.85 -3.01 4.62
C PHE A 174 1.89 -2.58 6.08
N ARG A 175 3.00 -2.83 6.75
CA ARG A 175 3.16 -2.35 8.11
C ARG A 175 3.54 -0.88 8.11
N ILE A 176 2.69 -0.05 8.70
CA ILE A 176 3.04 1.30 9.06
C ILE A 176 3.68 1.22 10.45
N ARG A 177 5.01 1.30 10.49
CA ARG A 177 5.77 1.48 11.73
C ARG A 177 5.96 2.96 11.99
N LEU A 178 5.58 3.41 13.17
CA LEU A 178 5.67 4.80 13.57
C LEU A 178 6.74 4.93 14.65
N ASN A 179 7.79 5.70 14.36
CA ASN A 179 8.85 6.05 15.30
C ASN A 179 8.45 7.26 16.14
#